data_AF-A0AAV8WUK0-F1
#
_entry.id   AF-A0AAV8WUK0-F1
#
_cell.length_a   1.000
_cell.length_b   1.000
_cell.length_c   1.000
_cell.angle_alpha   90.00
_cell.angle_beta   90.00
_cell.angle_gamma   90.00
#
_symmetry.space_group_name_H-M   'P 1'
#
loop_
_entity.id
_entity.type
_entity.pdbx_description
1 polymer ?
#
loop_
_entity_poly.entity_id
_entity_poly.type
_entity_poly.pdbx_seq_one_letter_code
_entity_poly.pdbx_strand_id
1 'polypeptide(L)' 'MYRVTALLTGSKITNTTRRYQQGSNLHITRVDRERDSGQFTCIAEDTTGQSTAITSSPVSINIQCEYTYKIYLYGHVYLR' A
#
# COMPACT_ATOMS: atom_id res chain seq x y z
N MET A 1 -12.72 -17.08 12.79
CA MET A 1 -11.99 -16.90 11.50
C MET A 1 -11.46 -15.48 11.49
N TYR A 2 -10.20 -15.23 11.14
CA TYR A 2 -9.64 -13.89 11.22
C TYR A 2 -9.73 -13.13 9.90
N ARG A 3 -10.04 -11.84 9.97
CA ARG A 3 -9.92 -10.88 8.87
C ARG A 3 -8.72 -9.97 9.14
N VAL A 4 -7.78 -9.93 8.20
CA VAL A 4 -6.60 -9.06 8.31
C VAL A 4 -6.84 -7.75 7.57
N THR A 5 -6.51 -6.63 8.21
CA THR A 5 -6.51 -5.28 7.64
C THR A 5 -5.12 -4.68 7.76
N ALA A 6 -4.58 -4.19 6.64
CA ALA A 6 -3.32 -3.44 6.64
C ALA A 6 -3.58 -1.94 6.81
N LEU A 7 -2.72 -1.28 7.59
CA LEU A 7 -2.67 0.17 7.74
C LEU A 7 -1.34 0.70 7.19
N LEU A 8 -1.38 1.89 6.61
CA LEU A 8 -0.21 2.71 6.27
C LEU A 8 -0.29 3.99 7.08
N THR A 9 0.73 4.24 7.92
CA THR A 9 0.83 5.39 8.83
C THR A 9 -0.47 5.61 9.61
N GLY A 10 -1.03 4.53 10.15
CA GLY A 10 -2.29 4.52 10.91
C GLY A 10 -3.58 4.57 10.07
N SER A 11 -3.49 4.79 8.75
CA SER A 11 -4.65 4.86 7.86
C SER A 11 -4.91 3.51 7.19
N LYS A 12 -6.18 3.06 7.20
CA LYS A 12 -6.57 1.81 6.55
C LYS A 12 -6.28 1.85 5.05
N ILE A 13 -5.59 0.83 4.56
CA ILE A 13 -5.34 0.68 3.13
C ILE A 13 -6.62 0.15 2.48
N THR A 14 -7.14 0.92 1.54
CA THR A 14 -8.29 0.53 0.71
C THR A 14 -7.83 -0.28 -0.49
N ASN A 15 -8.63 -1.28 -0.85
CA ASN A 15 -8.36 -2.06 -2.06
C ASN A 15 -8.56 -1.17 -3.30
N THR A 16 -7.55 -1.18 -4.16
CA THR A 16 -7.48 -0.47 -5.45
C THR A 16 -6.79 -1.40 -6.44
N THR A 17 -6.72 -0.99 -7.71
CA THR A 17 -5.92 -1.72 -8.71
C THR A 17 -4.42 -1.73 -8.40
N ARG A 18 -3.95 -0.86 -7.50
CA ARG A 18 -2.54 -0.77 -7.08
C ARG A 18 -2.26 -1.48 -5.76
N ARG A 19 -3.03 -1.16 -4.71
CA ARG A 19 -2.90 -1.74 -3.36
C ARG A 19 -4.09 -2.61 -3.06
N TYR A 20 -3.90 -3.88 -2.76
CA TYR A 20 -5.01 -4.76 -2.41
C TYR A 20 -4.56 -5.91 -1.51
N GLN A 21 -5.48 -6.36 -0.66
CA GLN A 21 -5.29 -7.58 0.13
C GLN A 21 -5.57 -8.82 -0.72
N GLN A 22 -4.68 -9.80 -0.68
CA GLN A 22 -4.92 -11.16 -1.16
C GLN A 22 -4.72 -12.12 0.02
N GLY A 23 -5.84 -12.59 0.60
CA GLY A 23 -5.80 -13.29 1.88
C GLY A 23 -5.29 -12.37 3.00
N SER A 24 -4.22 -12.78 3.67
CA SER A 24 -3.55 -12.00 4.73
C SER A 24 -2.40 -11.12 4.23
N ASN A 25 -2.13 -11.13 2.92
CA ASN A 25 -1.00 -10.43 2.32
C ASN A 25 -1.45 -9.12 1.67
N LEU A 26 -0.72 -8.04 1.93
CA LEU A 26 -0.86 -6.78 1.22
C LEU A 26 0.00 -6.81 -0.05
N HIS A 27 -0.64 -6.66 -1.21
CA HIS A 27 0.02 -6.52 -2.50
C HIS A 27 0.02 -5.05 -2.92
N ILE A 28 1.18 -4.55 -3.31
CA ILE A 28 1.37 -3.21 -3.86
C ILE A 28 2.01 -3.34 -5.25
N THR A 29 1.28 -2.93 -6.28
CA THR A 29 1.75 -2.88 -7.66
C THR A 29 1.94 -1.43 -8.10
N ARG A 30 2.84 -1.21 -9.06
CA ARG A 30 3.25 0.14 -9.50
C ARG A 30 3.65 1.00 -8.30
N VAL A 31 4.66 0.54 -7.56
CA VAL A 31 5.14 1.18 -6.33
C VAL A 31 5.55 2.64 -6.61
N ASP A 32 5.11 3.53 -5.73
CA ASP A 32 5.33 4.98 -5.76
C ASP A 32 5.96 5.40 -4.44
N ARG A 33 7.18 5.93 -4.49
CA ARG A 33 7.96 6.25 -3.28
C ARG A 33 7.28 7.25 -2.35
N GLU A 34 6.53 8.21 -2.91
CA GLU A 34 5.90 9.28 -2.12
C GLU A 34 4.64 8.77 -1.43
N ARG A 35 3.98 7.77 -2.03
CA ARG A 35 2.69 7.27 -1.55
C ARG A 35 2.81 5.98 -0.74
N ASP A 36 3.78 5.12 -1.05
CA ASP A 36 3.91 3.76 -0.49
C ASP A 36 4.99 3.65 0.60
N SER A 37 5.78 4.71 0.84
CA SER A 37 6.73 4.73 1.96
C SER A 37 6.00 5.05 3.27
N GLY A 38 6.48 4.50 4.37
CA GLY A 38 5.94 4.79 5.69
C GLY A 38 5.89 3.57 6.60
N GLN A 39 5.15 3.70 7.69
CA GLN A 39 5.00 2.64 8.69
C GLN A 39 3.76 1.79 8.39
N PHE A 40 3.95 0.49 8.29
CA PHE A 40 2.90 -0.49 8.07
C PHE A 40 2.60 -1.26 9.36
N THR A 41 1.32 -1.51 9.58
CA THR A 41 0.83 -2.41 10.65
C THR A 41 -0.29 -3.28 10.11
N CYS A 42 -0.43 -4.48 10.65
CA CYS A 42 -1.52 -5.39 10.35
C CYS A 42 -2.40 -5.55 11.59
N ILE A 43 -3.72 -5.50 11.39
CA ILE A 43 -4.71 -5.79 12.42
C ILE A 43 -5.45 -7.06 12.03
N ALA A 44 -5.41 -8.08 12.90
CA ALA A 44 -6.20 -9.29 12.77
C ALA A 44 -7.43 -9.19 13.67
N GLU A 45 -8.62 -9.18 13.06
CA GLU A 45 -9.91 -9.11 13.76
C GLU A 45 -10.60 -10.48 13.70
N ASP A 46 -11.09 -10.97 14.83
CA ASP A 46 -11.91 -12.18 14.83
C ASP A 46 -13.32 -11.86 14.31
N THR A 47 -13.73 -12.54 13.24
CA THR A 47 -15.01 -12.29 12.58
C THR A 47 -16.21 -12.77 13.39
N THR A 48 -16.02 -13.61 14.41
CA THR A 48 -17.07 -14.02 15.35
C THR A 48 -17.30 -12.99 16.46
N GLY A 49 -16.39 -12.02 16.63
CA GLY A 49 -16.45 -11.01 17.68
C GLY A 49 -16.11 -11.52 19.09
N GLN A 50 -15.62 -12.76 19.22
CA GLN A 50 -15.33 -13.37 20.52
C GLN A 50 -13.96 -12.97 21.09
N SER A 51 -13.06 -12.49 20.23
CA SER A 51 -11.70 -12.11 20.60
C SER A 51 -11.41 -10.65 20.24
N THR A 52 -10.58 -9.99 21.06
CA THR A 52 -10.06 -8.65 20.77
C THR A 52 -9.17 -8.69 19.53
N ALA A 53 -9.18 -7.61 18.75
CA ALA A 53 -8.28 -7.46 17.61
C ALA A 53 -6.81 -7.45 18.05
N ILE A 54 -5.95 -8.10 17.28
CA ILE A 54 -4.50 -8.17 17.53
C ILE A 54 -3.79 -7.30 16.50
N THR A 55 -2.94 -6.39 16.97
CA THR A 55 -2.15 -5.51 16.11
C THR A 55 -0.70 -5.98 16.08
N SER A 56 -0.11 -6.07 14.88
CA SER A 56 1.30 -6.39 14.71
C SER A 56 2.21 -5.27 15.19
N SER A 57 3.47 -5.58 15.46
CA SER A 57 4.51 -4.56 15.58
C SER A 57 4.58 -3.72 14.28
N PRO A 58 4.83 -2.41 14.37
CA PRO A 58 5.01 -1.58 13.20
C PRO A 58 6.31 -1.88 12.46
N VAL A 59 6.26 -1.84 11.13
CA VAL A 59 7.44 -1.95 10.25
C VAL A 59 7.52 -0.76 9.31
N SER A 60 8.69 -0.15 9.17
CA SER A 60 8.89 0.98 8.26
C SER A 60 9.48 0.51 6.94
N ILE A 61 8.86 0.93 5.84
CA ILE A 61 9.34 0.69 4.48
C ILE A 61 9.76 2.02 3.86
N ASN A 62 10.98 2.07 3.34
CA ASN A 62 11.50 3.17 2.55
C ASN A 62 11.75 2.69 1.12
N ILE A 63 11.22 3.42 0.13
CA ILE A 63 11.38 3.08 -1.28
C ILE A 63 12.35 4.07 -1.92
N GLN A 64 13.47 3.56 -2.41
CA GLN A 64 14.48 4.33 -3.13
C GLN A 64 14.47 3.94 -4.61
N CYS A 65 14.47 4.93 -5.49
CA CYS A 65 14.57 4.72 -6.93
C CYS A 65 15.93 5.24 -7.38
N GLU A 66 16.77 4.39 -7.96
CA GLU A 66 18.10 4.80 -8.47
C GLU A 66 18.00 5.68 -9.73
N TYR A 67 16.87 5.67 -10.44
CA TYR A 67 16.68 6.44 -11.66
C TYR A 67 15.30 7.09 -11.72
N THR A 68 15.25 8.42 -11.64
CA THR A 68 14.02 9.20 -11.91
C THR A 68 14.19 9.96 -13.23
N TYR A 69 14.10 9.28 -14.37
CA TYR A 69 13.92 9.97 -15.64
C TYR A 69 12.41 10.17 -15.86
N LYS A 70 11.87 11.31 -15.42
CA LYS A 70 10.55 11.74 -15.88
C LYS A 70 10.70 12.17 -17.33
N ILE A 71 10.45 11.27 -18.28
CA ILE A 71 10.32 11.65 -19.69
C ILE A 71 9.01 12.43 -19.81
N TYR A 72 9.09 13.75 -19.68
CA TYR A 72 8.03 14.64 -20.13
C TYR A 72 8.09 14.66 -21.66
N LEU A 73 7.28 13.81 -22.31
CA LEU A 73 7.04 13.94 -23.74
C LEU A 73 6.22 15.22 -23.95
N TYR A 74 6.90 16.36 -24.18
CA TYR A 74 6.26 17.52 -24.77
C TYR A 74 5.91 17.15 -26.22
N GLY A 75 4.70 16.64 -26.42
CA GLY A 75 4.17 16.39 -27.75
C GLY A 75 3.99 17.72 -28.47
N HIS A 76 4.89 18.04 -29.40
CA HIS A 76 4.62 19.03 -30.43
C HIS A 76 3.66 18.42 -31.45
N VAL A 77 2.42 18.89 -31.46
CA VAL A 77 1.51 18.73 -32.60
C VAL A 77 2.07 19.57 -33.73
N TYR A 78 2.62 18.93 -34.77
CA TYR A 78 2.82 19.59 -36.06
C TYR A 78 1.58 19.32 -36.92
N LEU A 79 0.76 20.35 -37.11
CA LEU A 79 -0.20 20.37 -38.21
C LEU A 79 0.60 20.57 -39.50
N ARG A 80 0.48 19.63 -40.44
CA ARG A 80 0.67 19.89 -41.86
C ARG A 80 -0.69 20.05 -42.50
#